data_AF-A0A4V3N7F6-F1
#
_entry.id   AF-A0A4V3N7F6-F1
#
_cell.length_a   1.000
_cell.length_b   1.000
_cell.length_c   1.000
_cell.angle_alpha   90.00
_cell.angle_beta   90.00
_cell.angle_gamma   90.00
#
_symmetry.space_group_name_H-M   'P 1'
#
loop_
_entity.id
_entity.type
_entity.pdbx_description
1 polymer ?
#
loop_
_entity_poly.entity_id
_entity_poly.type
_entity_poly.pdbx_seq_one_letter_code
_entity_poly.pdbx_strand_id
1 'polypeptide(L)'
;LMTEVGNGGKGISWKTAHEVEALGALNGVQPAGSAKGLPKIETDIDATEVILMLAPETNGEVAVKAWEALAKATGRDHAHLAIPKEDEKIRFRDVQAQPRKII
;
A
#
# COMPACT_ATOMS: atom_id res chain seq x y z
N LEU A 1 11.19 -3.54 9.07
CA LEU A 1 11.47 -3.59 7.61
C LEU A 1 10.68 -2.51 6.88
N MET A 2 9.35 -2.66 6.72
CA MET A 2 8.53 -1.76 5.90
C MET A 2 8.50 -0.29 6.36
N THR A 3 8.58 -0.03 7.67
CA THR A 3 8.63 1.33 8.23
C THR A 3 9.98 2.03 8.03
N GLU A 4 11.07 1.26 7.93
CA GLU A 4 12.45 1.78 7.89
C GLU A 4 13.02 1.78 6.47
N VAL A 5 13.02 0.60 5.83
CA VAL A 5 13.59 0.38 4.49
C VAL A 5 12.60 0.77 3.39
N GLY A 6 11.30 0.65 3.66
CA GLY A 6 10.24 0.90 2.68
C GLY A 6 9.82 -0.35 1.89
N ASN A 7 9.14 -0.12 0.76
CA ASN A 7 8.66 -1.14 -0.16
C ASN A 7 9.13 -0.81 -1.59
N GLY A 8 9.08 -1.77 -2.50
CA GLY A 8 9.51 -1.55 -3.87
C GLY A 8 9.50 -2.79 -4.75
N GLY A 9 9.85 -2.58 -6.00
CA GLY A 9 9.90 -3.61 -7.03
C GLY A 9 10.35 -3.01 -8.36
N LYS A 10 10.74 -3.86 -9.32
CA LYS A 10 11.09 -3.45 -10.69
C LYS A 10 12.11 -2.27 -10.76
N GLY A 11 13.07 -2.25 -9.83
CA GLY A 11 14.15 -1.25 -9.82
C GLY A 11 13.80 0.10 -9.17
N ILE A 12 12.62 0.23 -8.55
CA ILE A 12 12.22 1.43 -7.80
C ILE A 12 11.80 1.06 -6.37
N SER A 13 11.91 2.03 -5.47
CA SER A 13 11.49 1.88 -4.07
C SER A 13 10.87 3.18 -3.55
N TRP A 14 10.03 3.05 -2.52
CA TRP A 14 9.32 4.15 -1.89
C TRP A 14 9.11 3.89 -0.40
N LYS A 15 8.81 4.96 0.35
CA LYS A 15 8.44 4.86 1.76
C LYS A 15 7.01 4.37 1.89
N THR A 16 6.76 3.48 2.86
CA THR A 16 5.42 2.92 3.09
C THR A 16 4.97 2.93 4.55
N ALA A 17 5.63 3.72 5.40
CA ALA A 17 5.30 3.80 6.82
C ALA A 17 3.83 4.22 7.06
N HIS A 18 3.31 5.14 6.23
CA HIS A 18 1.91 5.57 6.29
C HIS A 18 0.94 4.41 6.06
N GLU A 19 1.18 3.57 5.05
CA GLU A 19 0.34 2.42 4.77
C GLU A 19 0.43 1.35 5.86
N VAL A 20 1.60 1.18 6.48
CA VAL A 20 1.77 0.26 7.63
C VAL A 20 0.96 0.74 8.83
N GLU A 21 0.94 2.05 9.10
CA GLU A 21 0.11 2.63 10.16
C GLU A 21 -1.39 2.45 9.87
N ALA A 22 -1.82 2.76 8.64
CA ALA A 22 -3.21 2.56 8.20
C ALA A 22 -3.64 1.09 8.32
N LEU A 23 -2.75 0.15 7.98
CA LEU A 23 -3.00 -1.27 8.15
C LEU A 23 -3.12 -1.67 9.63
N GLY A 24 -2.31 -1.08 10.51
CA GLY A 24 -2.43 -1.28 11.95
C GLY A 24 -3.76 -0.76 12.52
N ALA A 25 -4.28 0.34 11.98
CA ALA A 25 -5.61 0.83 12.32
C ALA A 25 -6.73 -0.08 11.79
N LEU A 26 -6.55 -0.69 10.62
CA LEU A 26 -7.54 -1.56 9.98
C LEU A 26 -7.59 -2.97 10.59
N ASN A 27 -6.44 -3.62 10.73
CA ASN A 27 -6.33 -5.02 11.19
C ASN A 27 -6.13 -5.10 12.71
N GLY A 28 -5.86 -3.97 13.37
CA GLY A 28 -5.32 -3.94 14.73
C GLY A 28 -3.83 -4.29 14.76
N VAL A 29 -3.25 -4.24 15.96
CA VAL A 29 -1.83 -4.52 16.18
C VAL A 29 -1.61 -5.69 17.15
N GLN A 30 -0.46 -6.33 17.01
CA GLN A 30 -0.05 -7.39 17.94
C GLN A 30 0.19 -6.82 19.35
N PRO A 31 -0.47 -7.34 20.40
CA PRO A 31 -0.38 -6.76 21.74
C PRO A 31 0.91 -7.13 22.49
N ALA A 32 1.56 -8.23 22.11
CA ALA A 32 2.74 -8.78 22.77
C ALA A 32 3.61 -9.60 21.80
N GLY A 33 4.74 -10.12 22.30
CA GLY A 33 5.66 -10.95 21.53
C GLY A 33 6.63 -10.13 20.65
N SER A 34 7.39 -10.84 19.81
CA SER A 34 8.42 -10.23 18.95
C SER A 34 7.86 -9.28 17.89
N ALA A 35 6.59 -9.42 17.53
CA ALA A 35 5.87 -8.57 16.59
C ALA A 35 5.04 -7.47 17.26
N LYS A 36 5.19 -7.23 18.58
CA LYS A 36 4.39 -6.25 19.32
C LYS A 36 4.36 -4.89 18.62
N GLY A 37 3.16 -4.35 18.42
CA GLY A 37 2.93 -3.06 17.76
C GLY A 37 2.90 -3.11 16.23
N LEU A 38 3.17 -4.27 15.61
CA LEU A 38 3.01 -4.44 14.16
C LEU A 38 1.56 -4.81 13.81
N PRO A 39 1.09 -4.48 12.59
CA PRO A 39 -0.23 -4.87 12.12
C PRO A 39 -0.46 -6.38 12.20
N LYS A 40 -1.67 -6.78 12.55
CA LYS A 40 -2.07 -8.19 12.57
C LYS A 40 -2.24 -8.75 11.16
N ILE A 41 -1.91 -10.04 11.03
CA ILE A 41 -2.16 -10.87 9.86
C ILE A 41 -2.61 -12.24 10.40
N GLU A 42 -3.84 -12.31 10.93
CA GLU A 42 -4.38 -13.49 11.61
C GLU A 42 -5.38 -14.25 10.73
N THR A 43 -6.04 -13.53 9.82
CA THR A 43 -7.04 -14.05 8.88
C THR A 43 -6.61 -13.88 7.42
N ASP A 44 -7.31 -14.57 6.53
CA ASP A 44 -7.19 -14.39 5.07
C ASP A 44 -7.61 -12.98 4.63
N ILE A 45 -8.59 -12.38 5.30
CA ILE A 45 -8.98 -10.98 5.10
C ILE A 45 -7.83 -10.05 5.49
N ASP A 46 -7.20 -10.24 6.66
CA ASP A 46 -6.07 -9.40 7.08
C ASP A 46 -4.92 -9.46 6.07
N ALA A 47 -4.60 -10.67 5.61
CA ALA A 47 -3.57 -10.89 4.59
C ALA A 47 -3.93 -10.22 3.26
N THR A 48 -5.21 -10.25 2.87
CA THR A 48 -5.68 -9.57 1.67
C THR A 48 -5.58 -8.05 1.80
N GLU A 49 -5.96 -7.48 2.95
CA GLU A 49 -5.84 -6.05 3.20
C GLU A 49 -4.37 -5.59 3.22
N VAL A 50 -3.42 -6.44 3.64
CA VAL A 50 -1.97 -6.14 3.49
C VAL A 50 -1.62 -5.93 2.01
N ILE A 51 -2.07 -6.83 1.13
CA ILE A 51 -1.82 -6.74 -0.32
C ILE A 51 -2.46 -5.46 -0.87
N LEU A 52 -3.74 -5.23 -0.57
CA LEU A 52 -4.48 -4.09 -1.11
C LEU A 52 -3.97 -2.73 -0.60
N MET A 53 -3.47 -2.67 0.64
CA MET A 53 -2.95 -1.44 1.24
C MET A 53 -1.57 -1.07 0.69
N LEU A 54 -0.68 -2.06 0.48
CA LEU A 54 0.72 -1.82 0.15
C LEU A 54 1.02 -1.77 -1.36
N ALA A 55 0.09 -2.22 -2.21
CA ALA A 55 0.29 -2.27 -3.65
C ALA A 55 -0.15 -0.98 -4.35
N PRO A 56 0.64 -0.44 -5.32
CA PRO A 56 0.25 0.73 -6.10
C PRO A 56 -0.97 0.49 -7.00
N GLU A 57 -1.26 -0.75 -7.39
CA GLU A 57 -2.41 -1.06 -8.26
C GLU A 57 -3.76 -0.89 -7.54
N THR A 58 -3.76 -0.82 -6.21
CA THR A 58 -4.96 -0.83 -5.36
C THR A 58 -5.02 0.32 -4.35
N ASN A 59 -3.94 1.10 -4.23
CA ASN A 59 -3.86 2.27 -3.36
C ASN A 59 -3.20 3.44 -4.12
N GLY A 60 -3.98 4.50 -4.37
CA GLY A 60 -3.58 5.63 -5.18
C GLY A 60 -2.39 6.41 -4.62
N GLU A 61 -2.29 6.55 -3.30
CA GLU A 61 -1.12 7.19 -2.68
C GLU A 61 0.16 6.40 -2.95
N VAL A 62 0.07 5.07 -2.94
CA VAL A 62 1.22 4.21 -3.28
C VAL A 62 1.51 4.28 -4.78
N ALA A 63 0.49 4.38 -5.63
CA ALA A 63 0.65 4.58 -7.06
C ALA A 63 1.42 5.87 -7.37
N VAL A 64 1.05 6.99 -6.74
CA VAL A 64 1.74 8.28 -6.89
C VAL A 64 3.20 8.14 -6.44
N LYS A 65 3.46 7.57 -5.25
CA LYS A 65 4.83 7.33 -4.74
C LYS A 65 5.67 6.47 -5.69
N ALA A 66 5.08 5.44 -6.30
CA ALA A 66 5.77 4.56 -7.24
C ALA A 66 6.12 5.29 -8.56
N TRP A 67 5.20 6.08 -9.11
CA TRP A 67 5.46 6.88 -10.32
C TRP A 67 6.49 7.99 -10.08
N GLU A 68 6.46 8.64 -8.92
CA GLU A 68 7.49 9.60 -8.51
C GLU A 68 8.87 8.94 -8.38
N ALA A 69 8.93 7.71 -7.86
CA ALA A 69 10.17 6.96 -7.78
C ALA A 69 10.73 6.65 -9.19
N LEU A 70 9.87 6.26 -10.14
CA LEU A 70 10.27 6.03 -11.52
C LEU A 70 10.68 7.33 -12.24
N ALA A 71 10.05 8.45 -11.92
CA ALA A 71 10.39 9.75 -12.48
C ALA A 71 11.86 10.11 -12.23
N LYS A 72 12.42 9.73 -11.08
CA LYS A 72 13.84 9.94 -10.75
C LYS A 72 14.78 9.17 -11.67
N ALA A 73 14.44 7.94 -12.03
CA ALA A 73 15.26 7.12 -12.92
C ALA A 73 15.17 7.56 -14.38
N THR A 74 14.00 8.05 -14.81
CA THR A 74 13.73 8.40 -16.21
C THR A 74 13.95 9.87 -16.54
N GLY A 75 13.98 10.75 -15.54
CA GLY A 75 14.06 12.21 -15.71
C GLY A 75 12.79 12.85 -16.26
N ARG A 76 11.65 12.15 -16.24
CA ARG A 76 10.35 12.63 -16.74
C ARG A 76 9.29 12.43 -15.67
N ASP A 77 8.38 13.40 -15.52
CA ASP A 77 7.24 13.23 -14.63
C ASP A 77 6.30 12.14 -15.16
N HIS A 78 5.87 11.25 -14.26
CA HIS A 78 4.87 10.21 -14.50
C HIS A 78 3.74 10.23 -13.46
N ALA A 79 3.79 11.08 -12.43
CA ALA A 79 2.80 11.06 -11.35
C ALA A 79 1.39 11.42 -11.85
N HIS A 80 1.29 12.20 -12.92
CA HIS A 80 0.03 12.51 -13.60
C HIS A 80 -0.78 11.27 -14.04
N LEU A 81 -0.16 10.09 -14.13
CA LEU A 81 -0.83 8.83 -14.43
C LEU A 81 -1.69 8.32 -13.26
N ALA A 82 -1.40 8.74 -12.02
CA ALA A 82 -2.08 8.26 -10.81
C ALA A 82 -2.75 9.36 -9.99
N ILE A 83 -2.32 10.63 -10.10
CA ILE A 83 -2.89 11.77 -9.36
C ILE A 83 -4.44 11.80 -9.41
N PRO A 84 -5.12 11.59 -10.55
CA PRO A 84 -6.58 11.61 -10.59
C PRO A 84 -7.27 10.53 -9.73
N LYS A 85 -6.53 9.53 -9.27
CA LYS A 85 -6.97 8.41 -8.46
C LYS A 85 -6.21 8.30 -7.14
N GLU A 86 -5.51 9.35 -6.70
CA GLU A 86 -4.67 9.30 -5.49
C GLU A 86 -5.45 8.88 -4.24
N ASP A 87 -6.71 9.32 -4.12
CA ASP A 87 -7.59 8.98 -3.01
C ASP A 87 -8.17 7.55 -3.09
N GLU A 88 -8.02 6.86 -4.23
CA GLU A 88 -8.61 5.55 -4.45
C GLU A 88 -7.92 4.47 -3.58
N LYS A 89 -8.73 3.74 -2.82
CA LYS A 89 -8.28 2.65 -1.95
C LYS A 89 -9.23 1.48 -2.10
N ILE A 90 -8.79 0.43 -2.80
CA ILE A 90 -9.57 -0.80 -2.97
C ILE A 90 -9.54 -1.59 -1.66
N ARG A 91 -10.70 -2.07 -1.18
CA ARG A 91 -10.83 -2.89 0.03
C ARG A 91 -11.44 -4.24 -0.26
N PHE A 92 -11.16 -5.22 0.60
CA PHE A 92 -11.63 -6.59 0.42
C PHE A 92 -13.16 -6.63 0.31
N ARG A 93 -13.85 -5.94 1.23
CA ARG A 93 -15.32 -5.90 1.28
C ARG A 93 -15.94 -5.18 0.07
N ASP A 94 -15.24 -4.21 -0.52
CA ASP A 94 -15.72 -3.52 -1.72
C ASP A 94 -15.65 -4.41 -2.95
N VAL A 95 -14.58 -5.20 -3.09
CA VAL A 95 -14.42 -6.15 -4.19
C VAL A 95 -15.42 -7.30 -4.10
N GLN A 96 -15.74 -7.76 -2.88
CA GLN A 96 -16.83 -8.72 -2.66
C GLN A 96 -18.18 -8.19 -3.13
N ALA A 97 -18.45 -6.89 -2.91
CA ALA A 97 -19.70 -6.26 -3.36
C ALA A 97 -19.75 -6.11 -4.88
N GLN A 98 -18.64 -5.71 -5.51
CA GLN A 98 -18.51 -5.67 -6.96
C GLN A 98 -17.02 -5.59 -7.35
N PRO A 99 -16.57 -6.32 -8.39
CA PRO A 99 -15.19 -6.21 -8.89
C PRO A 99 -14.80 -4.76 -9.18
N ARG A 100 -13.60 -4.36 -8.76
CA ARG A 100 -13.05 -3.02 -8.98
C ARG A 100 -11.98 -3.09 -10.07
N LYS A 101 -11.93 -2.06 -10.92
CA LYS A 101 -10.82 -1.87 -11.86
C LYS A 101 -9.64 -1.31 -11.08
N ILE A 102 -8.45 -1.86 -11.30
CA ILE A 102 -7.21 -1.34 -10.70
C ILE A 102 -6.90 0.09 -11.20
N ILE A 103 -5.99 0.74 -10.48
CA ILE A 103 -5.59 2.13 -10.70
C ILE A 103 -4.94 2.31 -12.07
#